data_AF-A0A4D4LYN3-F1
#
_entry.id   AF-A0A4D4LYN3-F1
#
_cell.length_a   1.000
_cell.length_b   1.000
_cell.length_c   1.000
_cell.angle_alpha   90.00
_cell.angle_beta   90.00
_cell.angle_gamma   90.00
#
_symmetry.space_group_name_H-M   'P 1'
#
loop_
_entity.id
_entity.type
_entity.pdbx_description
1 polymer ?
#
loop_
_entity_poly.entity_id
_entity_poly.type
_entity_poly.pdbx_seq_one_letter_code
_entity_poly.pdbx_strand_id
1 'polypeptide(L)' 'MHTLGMRFAVDVAYLDRELRVLAVRTMRPGRIGRPRPRARHVLEAEAGAMERWGVRRGVRVAVRGG' A
#
# COMPACT_ATOMS: atom_id res chain seq x y z
N MET A 1 8.70 -0.99 4.60
CA MET A 1 8.44 -1.55 3.25
C MET A 1 9.78 -1.59 2.54
N HIS A 2 10.33 -2.79 2.45
CA HIS A 2 11.58 -3.04 1.76
C HIS A 2 11.23 -3.73 0.45
N THR A 3 11.39 -3.02 -0.65
CA THR A 3 11.19 -3.50 -2.02
C THR A 3 12.43 -4.24 -2.56
N LEU A 4 13.32 -4.74 -1.68
CA LEU A 4 14.50 -5.50 -2.09
C LEU A 4 14.07 -6.91 -2.49
N GLY A 5 13.93 -7.15 -3.80
CA GLY A 5 13.69 -8.49 -4.37
C GLY A 5 12.40 -8.68 -5.17
N MET A 6 11.53 -7.67 -5.29
CA MET A 6 10.27 -7.82 -6.04
C MET A 6 10.51 -7.72 -7.56
N ARG A 7 10.10 -8.76 -8.32
CA ARG A 7 10.24 -8.83 -9.79
C ARG A 7 9.13 -8.12 -10.57
N PHE A 8 8.05 -7.70 -9.90
CA PHE A 8 6.85 -7.11 -10.51
C PHE A 8 6.50 -5.76 -9.89
N ALA A 9 5.75 -4.94 -10.65
CA ALA A 9 5.21 -3.70 -10.12
C ALA A 9 4.10 -4.01 -9.10
N VAL A 10 4.10 -3.27 -8.00
CA VAL A 10 3.13 -3.46 -6.91
C VAL A 10 2.47 -2.16 -6.53
N ASP A 11 1.19 -2.23 -6.22
CA ASP A 11 0.49 -1.14 -5.58
C ASP A 11 0.69 -1.19 -4.07
N VAL A 12 0.95 -0.04 -3.48
CA VAL A 12 1.22 0.12 -2.06
C VAL A 12 0.31 1.18 -1.49
N ALA A 13 -0.55 0.78 -0.55
CA ALA A 13 -1.34 1.70 0.26
C ALA A 13 -0.71 1.86 1.64
N TYR A 14 -0.44 3.11 2.02
CA TYR A 14 0.04 3.46 3.36
C TYR A 14 -1.17 3.80 4.24
N LEU A 15 -1.29 3.16 5.40
CA LEU A 15 -2.42 3.37 6.31
C LEU A 15 -1.96 3.93 7.65
N ASP A 16 -2.80 4.74 8.30
CA ASP A 16 -2.61 5.13 9.70
C ASP A 16 -3.04 4.01 10.67
N ARG A 17 -2.95 4.27 11.97
CA ARG A 17 -3.31 3.31 13.03
C ARG A 17 -4.78 2.86 13.00
N GLU A 18 -5.66 3.62 12.34
CA GLU A 18 -7.10 3.35 12.25
C GLU A 18 -7.46 2.63 10.95
N LEU A 19 -6.44 2.18 10.21
CA LEU A 19 -6.54 1.56 8.89
C LEU A 19 -7.12 2.51 7.83
N ARG A 20 -6.89 3.82 7.97
CA ARG A 20 -7.26 4.81 6.97
C ARG A 20 -6.12 5.04 5.99
N VAL A 21 -6.44 5.00 4.70
CA VAL A 21 -5.46 5.15 3.61
C VAL A 21 -4.97 6.60 3.54
N LEU A 22 -3.68 6.78 3.77
CA LEU A 22 -2.98 8.06 3.67
C LEU A 22 -2.48 8.35 2.26
N ALA A 23 -2.06 7.32 1.51
CA ALA A 23 -1.83 7.41 0.08
C ALA A 23 -1.73 6.01 -0.55
N VAL A 24 -1.87 5.98 -1.87
CA VAL A 24 -1.65 4.80 -2.71
C VAL A 24 -0.55 5.14 -3.71
N ARG A 25 0.33 4.18 -4.01
CA ARG A 25 1.37 4.33 -5.02
C ARG A 25 1.68 3.00 -5.71
N THR A 26 1.68 3.01 -7.03
CA THR A 26 2.27 1.92 -7.83
C THR A 26 3.78 2.10 -7.87
N MET A 27 4.52 1.07 -7.48
CA MET A 27 5.97 1.05 -7.43
C MET A 27 6.52 0.05 -8.43
N ARG A 28 7.51 0.49 -9.22
CA ARG A 28 8.27 -0.37 -10.11
C ARG A 28 9.32 -1.17 -9.31
N PRO A 29 9.73 -2.37 -9.78
CA PRO A 29 10.84 -3.13 -9.21
C PRO A 29 12.08 -2.28 -8.91
N GLY A 30 12.77 -2.59 -7.80
CA GLY A 30 14.03 -1.91 -7.43
C GLY A 30 13.88 -0.47 -6.92
N ARG A 31 12.66 0.02 -6.67
CA ARG A 31 12.43 1.34 -6.07
C ARG A 31 12.20 1.23 -4.58
N ILE A 32 12.94 2.00 -3.78
CA ILE A 32 12.69 2.12 -2.33
C ILE A 32 11.65 3.22 -2.09
N GLY A 33 10.59 2.90 -1.36
CA GLY A 33 9.58 3.88 -0.95
C GLY A 33 10.15 4.85 0.09
N ARG A 34 9.80 6.14 0.00
CA ARG A 34 10.19 7.10 1.05
C ARG A 34 9.54 6.72 2.39
N PRO A 35 10.27 6.83 3.52
CA PRO A 35 9.69 6.61 4.84
C PRO A 35 8.53 7.58 5.06
N ARG A 36 7.42 7.04 5.56
CA ARG A 36 6.20 7.80 5.85
C ARG A 36 5.91 7.69 7.34
N PRO A 37 6.34 8.67 8.16
CA PRO A 37 6.29 8.56 9.62
C PRO A 37 4.86 8.52 10.18
N ARG A 38 3.84 8.88 9.39
CA ARG A 38 2.41 8.75 9.76
C ARG A 38 1.81 7.40 9.39
N ALA A 39 2.46 6.63 8.53
CA ALA A 39 2.03 5.28 8.22
C ALA A 39 2.34 4.36 9.40
N ARG A 40 1.39 3.49 9.72
CA ARG A 40 1.51 2.44 10.73
C ARG A 40 1.34 1.06 10.11
N HIS A 41 0.60 0.99 9.01
CA HIS A 41 0.43 -0.24 8.23
C HIS A 41 0.70 0.03 6.76
N VAL A 42 1.04 -1.03 6.04
CA VAL A 42 1.25 -1.04 4.60
C VAL A 42 0.44 -2.20 4.04
N LEU A 43 -0.38 -1.92 3.03
CA LEU A 43 -1.05 -2.93 2.22
C LEU A 43 -0.35 -2.98 0.87
N GLU A 44 0.14 -4.16 0.49
CA GLU A 44 0.83 -4.39 -0.78
C GLU A 44 0.00 -5.38 -1.60
N ALA A 45 -0.13 -5.10 -2.89
CA ALA A 45 -0.83 -5.95 -3.84
C ALA A 45 -0.25 -5.79 -5.24
N GLU A 46 -0.62 -6.66 -6.17
CA GLU A 46 -0.23 -6.53 -7.58
C GLU A 46 -0.65 -5.19 -8.17
N ALA A 47 0.09 -4.70 -9.17
CA ALA A 47 -0.27 -3.47 -9.86
C ALA A 47 -1.73 -3.48 -10.36
N GLY A 48 -2.42 -2.37 -10.13
CA GLY A 48 -3.83 -2.18 -10.44
C GLY A 48 -4.80 -2.80 -9.41
N ALA A 49 -4.33 -3.57 -8.42
CA ALA A 49 -5.22 -4.15 -7.41
C ALA A 49 -5.93 -3.08 -6.58
N MET A 50 -5.22 -2.00 -6.21
CA MET A 50 -5.82 -0.94 -5.38
C MET A 50 -6.94 -0.23 -6.12
N GLU A 51 -6.77 0.01 -7.41
CA GLU A 51 -7.82 0.57 -8.27
C GLU A 51 -9.03 -0.37 -8.35
N ARG A 52 -8.80 -1.65 -8.65
CA ARG A 52 -9.86 -2.67 -8.71
C ARG A 52 -10.66 -2.79 -7.41
N TRP A 53 -9.99 -2.62 -6.27
CA TRP A 53 -10.63 -2.66 -4.95
C TRP A 53 -11.22 -1.31 -4.52
N GLY A 54 -11.03 -0.24 -5.30
CA GLY A 54 -11.46 1.12 -4.94
C GLY A 54 -10.66 1.72 -3.77
N VAL A 55 -9.49 1.17 -3.45
CA VAL A 55 -8.61 1.65 -2.38
C VAL A 55 -7.97 2.97 -2.85
N ARG A 56 -8.35 4.06 -2.18
CA ARG A 56 -7.87 5.41 -2.45
C ARG A 56 -7.70 6.18 -1.15
N ARG A 57 -6.97 7.30 -1.21
CA ARG A 57 -6.76 8.16 -0.04
C ARG A 57 -8.08 8.51 0.64
N GLY A 58 -8.12 8.38 1.96
CA GLY A 58 -9.27 8.69 2.80
C GLY A 58 -10.21 7.50 3.07
N VAL A 59 -10.14 6.42 2.28
CA VAL A 59 -10.88 5.18 2.53
C VAL A 59 -10.34 4.48 3.77
N ARG A 60 -11.22 3.81 4.52
CA ARG A 60 -10.84 2.91 5.61
C ARG A 60 -10.92 1.46 5.12
N VAL A 61 -9.86 0.70 5.36
CA VAL A 61 -9.79 -0.72 5.04
C VAL A 61 -10.14 -1.53 6.30
N ALA A 62 -10.83 -2.65 6.13
CA ALA A 62 -11.08 -3.60 7.20
C ALA A 62 -10.34 -4.91 6.89
N VAL A 63 -9.72 -5.49 7.92
CA VAL A 63 -9.14 -6.84 7.85
C VAL A 63 -10.13 -7.79 8.50
N ARG A 64 -10.53 -8.83 7.78
CA ARG A 64 -11.33 -9.93 8.32
C ARG A 64 -10.41 -11.15 8.41
N GLY A 65 -10.25 -11.69 9.62
CA GLY A 65 -9.57 -12.97 9.81
C GLY A 65 -10.47 -14.09 9.26
N GLY A 66 -9.86 -15.04 8.55
CA GLY A 66 -10.48 -16.31 8.20
C GLY A 66 -10.40 -17.30 9.36
#